data_AF-E9IR49-F1
#
_entry.id   AF-E9IR49-F1
#
_cell.length_a   1.000
_cell.length_b   1.000
_cell.length_c   1.000
_cell.angle_alpha   90.00
_cell.angle_beta   90.00
_cell.angle_gamma   90.00
#
_symmetry.space_group_name_H-M   'P 1'
#
loop_
_entity.id
_entity.type
_entity.pdbx_description
1 polymer ?
#
loop_
_entity_poly.entity_id
_entity_poly.type
_entity_poly.pdbx_seq_one_letter_code
_entity_poly.pdbx_strand_id
1 'polypeptide(L)'
;GLKGTGLYGSVTSKDLAGAPVQPAATTVGAPTGVDIPVSNIRAVIAKRLLESKQTIPHYYLSVDVKMDAALAMREQFNKLLEKDKIKLSVNDIIIKGMAMACKKVPEGNSAWLGNVIRQ
;
A
#
# COMPACT_ATOMS: atom_id res chain seq x y z
N GLY A 1 -20.15 -29.48 -33.19
CA GLY A 1 -20.12 -30.21 -31.91
C GLY A 1 -19.75 -31.65 -32.18
N LEU A 2 -18.84 -32.23 -31.41
CA LEU A 2 -18.35 -33.60 -31.60
C LEU A 2 -19.45 -34.61 -31.23
N LYS A 3 -19.75 -35.55 -32.14
CA LYS A 3 -20.71 -36.63 -31.91
C LYS A 3 -19.95 -37.82 -31.32
N GLY A 4 -20.19 -38.15 -30.05
CA GLY A 4 -19.51 -39.23 -29.34
C GLY A 4 -19.93 -40.61 -29.85
N THR A 5 -18.97 -41.53 -29.99
CA THR A 5 -19.22 -42.89 -30.47
C THR A 5 -19.32 -43.93 -29.34
N GLY A 6 -19.23 -43.50 -28.09
CA GLY A 6 -19.39 -44.36 -26.92
C GLY A 6 -20.84 -44.74 -26.59
N LEU A 7 -21.00 -45.60 -25.59
CA LEU A 7 -22.31 -46.08 -25.14
C LEU A 7 -23.20 -44.89 -24.70
N TYR A 8 -24.42 -44.81 -25.25
CA TYR A 8 -25.33 -43.67 -25.10
C TYR A 8 -24.83 -42.32 -25.65
N GLY A 9 -23.92 -42.34 -26.64
CA GLY A 9 -23.44 -41.11 -27.30
C GLY A 9 -22.39 -40.34 -26.51
N SER A 10 -21.78 -40.97 -25.50
CA SER A 10 -20.67 -40.39 -24.73
C SER A 10 -19.43 -40.21 -25.61
N VAL A 11 -18.75 -39.07 -25.49
CA VAL A 11 -17.48 -38.80 -26.20
C VAL A 11 -16.36 -39.59 -25.54
N THR A 12 -15.72 -40.48 -26.30
CA THR A 12 -14.59 -41.29 -25.85
C THR A 12 -13.26 -40.63 -26.21
N SER A 13 -12.15 -41.07 -25.60
CA SER A 13 -10.80 -40.55 -25.89
C SER A 13 -10.40 -40.68 -27.37
N LYS A 14 -10.96 -41.65 -28.09
CA LYS A 14 -10.77 -41.81 -29.54
C LYS A 14 -11.51 -40.74 -30.36
N ASP A 15 -12.66 -40.26 -29.87
CA ASP A 15 -13.42 -39.19 -30.53
C ASP A 15 -12.74 -37.82 -30.39
N LEU A 16 -11.98 -37.64 -29.31
CA LEU A 16 -11.12 -36.46 -29.08
C LEU A 16 -9.89 -36.46 -29.99
N ALA A 17 -9.36 -37.63 -30.36
CA ALA A 17 -8.15 -37.76 -31.18
C ALA A 17 -8.38 -37.43 -32.67
N GLY A 18 -9.62 -37.50 -33.15
CA GLY A 18 -9.99 -37.17 -34.54
C GLY A 18 -10.64 -35.80 -34.72
N ALA A 19 -10.82 -35.05 -33.62
CA ALA A 19 -11.39 -33.71 -33.68
C ALA A 19 -10.37 -32.73 -34.28
N PRO A 20 -10.72 -31.91 -35.30
CA PRO A 20 -9.86 -30.81 -35.69
C PRO A 20 -9.69 -29.91 -34.47
N VAL A 21 -8.46 -29.80 -33.97
CA VAL A 21 -8.07 -28.79 -32.98
C VAL A 21 -8.14 -27.46 -33.71
N GLN A 22 -9.34 -26.92 -33.85
CA GLN A 22 -9.50 -25.55 -34.26
C GLN A 22 -8.89 -24.74 -33.11
N PRO A 23 -7.83 -23.94 -33.36
CA PRO A 23 -7.34 -23.04 -32.34
C PRO A 23 -8.55 -22.21 -31.94
N ALA A 24 -8.99 -22.32 -30.68
CA ALA A 24 -9.88 -21.33 -30.13
C ALA A 24 -9.08 -20.04 -30.22
N ALA A 25 -9.35 -19.25 -31.26
CA ALA A 25 -8.97 -17.87 -31.29
C ALA A 25 -9.72 -17.25 -30.12
N THR A 26 -9.09 -17.23 -28.95
CA THR A 26 -9.44 -16.30 -27.90
C THR A 26 -9.24 -14.94 -28.53
N THR A 27 -10.30 -14.42 -29.14
CA THR A 27 -10.47 -12.99 -29.32
C THR A 27 -10.61 -12.43 -27.92
N VAL A 28 -9.48 -12.32 -27.20
CA VAL A 28 -9.36 -11.40 -26.10
C VAL A 28 -9.69 -10.06 -26.75
N GLY A 29 -10.88 -9.52 -26.46
CA GLY A 29 -11.28 -8.22 -26.99
C GLY A 29 -10.12 -7.26 -26.80
N ALA A 30 -9.75 -6.54 -27.86
CA ALA A 30 -8.64 -5.60 -27.81
C ALA A 30 -8.82 -4.71 -26.56
N PRO A 31 -7.77 -4.52 -25.74
CA PRO A 31 -7.89 -3.72 -24.54
C PRO A 31 -8.42 -2.33 -24.94
N THR A 32 -9.59 -1.97 -24.44
CA THR A 32 -10.24 -0.68 -24.71
C THR A 32 -9.60 0.46 -23.90
N GLY A 33 -8.35 0.29 -23.48
CA GLY A 33 -7.63 1.18 -22.57
C GLY A 33 -6.39 1.77 -23.22
N VAL A 34 -5.98 2.93 -22.74
CA VAL A 34 -4.72 3.57 -23.13
C VAL A 34 -3.64 3.16 -22.13
N ASP A 35 -2.58 2.55 -22.63
CA ASP A 35 -1.41 2.20 -21.81
C ASP A 35 -0.51 3.41 -21.62
N ILE A 36 -0.23 3.75 -20.36
CA ILE A 36 0.67 4.86 -19.99
C ILE A 36 1.93 4.27 -19.37
N PRO A 37 3.14 4.62 -19.85
CA PRO A 37 4.38 4.09 -19.30
C PRO A 37 4.60 4.56 -17.85
N VAL A 38 5.09 3.63 -17.02
CA VAL A 38 5.41 3.90 -15.61
C VAL A 38 6.66 4.75 -15.51
N SER A 39 6.61 5.83 -14.72
CA SER A 39 7.80 6.62 -14.43
C SER A 39 8.74 5.89 -13.47
N ASN A 40 10.05 6.11 -13.59
CA ASN A 40 11.06 5.50 -12.73
C ASN A 40 10.79 5.76 -11.23
N ILE A 41 10.36 6.98 -10.87
CA ILE A 41 9.99 7.33 -9.49
C ILE A 41 8.82 6.46 -9.00
N ARG A 42 7.78 6.28 -9.83
CA ARG A 42 6.63 5.45 -9.48
C ARG A 42 7.04 3.99 -9.29
N ALA A 43 7.92 3.47 -10.15
CA ALA A 43 8.43 2.10 -10.02
C ALA A 43 9.20 1.88 -8.70
N VAL A 44 10.04 2.84 -8.30
CA VAL A 44 10.80 2.76 -7.02
C VAL A 44 9.86 2.81 -5.82
N ILE A 45 8.89 3.73 -5.81
CA ILE A 45 7.90 3.82 -4.73
C ILE A 45 7.10 2.51 -4.63
N ALA A 46 6.64 1.96 -5.75
CA ALA A 46 5.90 0.70 -5.78
C ALA A 46 6.72 -0.45 -5.20
N LYS A 47 8.00 -0.57 -5.57
CA LYS A 47 8.90 -1.59 -5.03
C LYS A 47 9.04 -1.50 -3.50
N ARG A 48 9.22 -0.30 -2.96
CA ARG A 48 9.38 -0.07 -1.51
C ARG A 48 8.09 -0.33 -0.73
N LEU A 49 6.94 0.09 -1.27
CA LEU A 49 5.65 -0.18 -0.65
C LEU A 49 5.33 -1.68 -0.61
N LEU A 50 5.63 -2.40 -1.71
CA LEU A 50 5.45 -3.84 -1.79
C LEU A 50 6.32 -4.57 -0.76
N GLU A 51 7.62 -4.24 -0.70
CA GLU A 51 8.57 -4.78 0.27
C GLU A 51 8.06 -4.59 1.71
N SER A 52 7.64 -3.37 2.07
CA SER A 52 7.12 -3.04 3.41
C SER A 52 5.87 -3.84 3.76
N LYS A 53 4.88 -3.91 2.85
CA LYS A 53 3.59 -4.52 3.15
C LYS A 53 3.62 -6.05 3.18
N GLN A 54 4.58 -6.67 2.48
CA GLN A 54 4.75 -8.13 2.48
C GLN A 54 5.59 -8.63 3.65
N THR A 55 6.63 -7.90 4.05
CA THR A 55 7.60 -8.37 5.04
C THR A 55 7.26 -7.98 6.48
N ILE A 56 6.56 -6.85 6.69
CA ILE A 56 6.27 -6.32 8.02
C ILE A 56 4.81 -6.65 8.40
N PRO A 57 4.55 -7.33 9.53
CA PRO A 57 3.19 -7.57 10.03
C PRO A 57 2.60 -6.25 10.56
N HIS A 58 1.71 -5.63 9.78
CA HIS A 58 1.06 -4.38 10.16
C HIS A 58 -0.22 -4.64 10.96
N TYR A 59 -0.35 -3.96 12.10
CA TYR A 59 -1.60 -3.84 12.83
C TYR A 59 -1.90 -2.35 13.05
N TYR A 60 -3.19 -2.00 13.15
CA TYR A 60 -3.63 -0.62 13.22
C TYR A 60 -4.17 -0.29 14.61
N LEU A 61 -3.77 0.88 15.13
CA LEU A 61 -4.27 1.46 16.36
C LEU A 61 -4.83 2.85 16.05
N SER A 62 -5.93 3.22 16.70
CA SER A 62 -6.55 4.54 16.58
C SER A 62 -6.90 5.07 17.96
N VAL A 63 -6.71 6.37 18.16
CA VAL A 63 -7.02 7.10 19.40
C VAL A 63 -7.52 8.50 19.00
N ASP A 64 -8.51 8.99 19.74
CA ASP A 64 -8.97 10.37 19.62
C ASP A 64 -8.18 11.29 20.57
N VAL A 65 -7.73 12.43 20.05
CA VAL A 65 -6.93 13.41 20.81
C VAL A 65 -7.64 14.76 20.82
N LYS A 66 -7.91 15.29 22.01
CA LYS A 66 -8.47 16.63 22.20
C LYS A 66 -7.40 17.70 21.97
N MET A 67 -7.59 18.55 20.95
CA MET A 67 -6.60 19.54 20.51
C MET A 67 -6.85 20.97 20.97
N ASP A 68 -7.93 21.25 21.70
CA ASP A 68 -8.32 22.61 22.08
C ASP A 68 -7.20 23.39 22.80
N ALA A 69 -6.55 22.77 23.78
CA ALA A 69 -5.45 23.38 24.53
C ALA A 69 -4.21 23.62 23.65
N ALA A 70 -3.93 22.69 22.71
CA ALA A 70 -2.80 22.80 21.80
C ALA A 70 -3.01 23.95 20.79
N LEU A 71 -4.24 24.15 20.32
CA LEU A 71 -4.58 25.27 19.44
C LEU A 71 -4.51 26.62 20.15
N ALA A 72 -5.02 26.71 21.39
CA ALA A 72 -4.89 27.92 22.20
C ALA A 72 -3.42 28.29 22.45
N MET A 73 -2.59 27.29 22.77
CA MET A 73 -1.14 27.46 22.93
C MET A 73 -0.49 27.97 21.63
N ARG A 74 -0.85 27.40 20.48
CA ARG A 74 -0.35 27.81 19.16
C ARG A 74 -0.64 29.28 18.88
N GLU A 75 -1.84 29.77 19.20
CA GLU A 75 -2.20 31.18 19.02
C GLU A 75 -1.35 32.10 19.88
N GLN A 76 -1.10 31.73 21.14
CA GLN A 76 -0.23 32.49 22.03
C GLN A 76 1.20 32.57 21.49
N PHE A 77 1.77 31.45 21.03
CA PHE A 77 3.12 31.43 20.46
C PHE A 77 3.22 32.19 19.14
N ASN A 78 2.21 32.10 18.27
CA ASN A 78 2.21 32.85 17.02
C ASN A 78 2.22 34.36 17.28
N LYS A 79 1.44 34.86 18.25
CA LYS A 79 1.46 36.29 18.63
C LYS A 79 2.82 36.74 19.15
N LEU A 80 3.53 35.87 19.87
CA LEU A 80 4.88 36.17 20.38
C LEU A 80 5.92 36.17 19.24
N LEU A 81 5.81 35.24 18.31
CA LEU A 81 6.76 35.00 17.21
C LEU A 81 6.48 35.84 15.95
N GLU A 82 5.42 36.65 15.95
CA GLU A 82 5.09 37.58 14.85
C GLU A 82 6.24 38.52 14.52
N LYS A 83 6.99 38.97 15.53
CA LYS A 83 8.16 39.85 15.36
C LYS A 83 9.29 39.18 14.57
N ASP A 84 9.42 37.87 14.72
CA ASP A 84 10.44 37.06 14.06
C ASP A 84 9.96 36.50 12.71
N LYS A 85 8.71 36.80 12.31
CA LYS A 85 8.03 36.27 11.12
C LYS A 85 7.97 34.74 11.06
N ILE A 86 8.02 34.08 12.22
CA ILE A 86 7.92 32.62 12.32
C ILE A 86 6.47 32.23 12.59
N LYS A 87 5.90 31.39 11.73
CA LYS A 87 4.53 30.88 11.88
C LYS A 87 4.55 29.42 12.30
N LEU A 88 4.00 29.15 13.47
CA LEU A 88 3.91 27.80 14.02
C LEU A 88 2.67 27.09 13.45
N SER A 89 2.89 25.88 12.94
CA SER A 89 1.86 25.00 12.39
C SER A 89 1.41 23.95 13.42
N VAL A 90 0.26 23.32 13.18
CA VAL A 90 -0.19 22.21 14.03
C VAL A 90 0.76 21.01 13.90
N ASN A 91 1.35 20.81 12.72
CA ASN A 91 2.33 19.75 12.48
C ASN A 91 3.56 19.89 13.39
N ASP A 92 4.01 21.11 13.69
CA ASP A 92 5.17 21.34 14.57
C ASP A 92 4.90 20.85 16.00
N ILE A 93 3.68 21.07 16.50
CA ILE A 93 3.24 20.59 17.82
C ILE A 93 3.19 19.06 17.81
N ILE A 94 2.66 18.45 16.75
CA ILE A 94 2.58 16.99 16.60
C ILE A 94 3.99 16.38 16.57
N ILE A 95 4.91 16.92 15.77
CA ILE A 95 6.30 16.45 15.68
C ILE A 95 6.98 16.55 17.05
N LYS A 96 6.81 17.67 17.77
CA LYS A 96 7.37 17.81 19.11
C LYS A 96 6.79 16.78 20.08
N GLY A 97 5.49 16.53 20.02
CA GLY A 97 4.81 15.50 20.80
C GLY A 97 5.36 14.10 20.52
N MET A 98 5.47 13.73 19.24
CA MET A 98 6.03 12.44 18.81
C MET A 98 7.49 12.28 19.27
N ALA A 99 8.32 13.31 19.11
CA ALA A 99 9.71 13.26 19.55
C ALA A 99 9.85 13.03 21.06
N MET A 100 8.98 13.62 21.88
CA MET A 100 8.95 13.36 23.32
C MET A 100 8.42 11.96 23.64
N ALA A 101 7.43 11.47 22.89
CA ALA A 101 6.89 10.12 23.05
C ALA A 101 7.95 9.05 22.73
N CYS A 102 8.69 9.19 21.62
CA CYS A 102 9.78 8.30 21.25
C CYS A 102 10.89 8.23 22.30
N LYS A 103 11.14 9.32 23.04
CA LYS A 103 12.08 9.33 24.17
C LYS A 103 11.57 8.58 25.40
N LYS A 104 10.25 8.63 25.66
CA LYS A 104 9.62 7.95 26.79
C LYS A 104 9.45 6.44 26.54
N VAL A 105 9.19 6.07 25.28
CA VAL A 105 8.99 4.69 24.84
C VAL A 105 9.99 4.38 23.70
N PRO A 106 11.24 4.01 24.03
CA PRO A 106 12.28 3.80 23.02
C PRO A 106 12.00 2.61 22.09
N GLU A 107 11.23 1.62 22.56
CA GLU A 107 10.81 0.46 21.78
C GLU A 107 10.00 0.86 20.53
N GLY A 108 9.18 1.91 20.64
CA GLY A 108 8.41 2.45 19.50
C GLY A 108 9.27 3.19 18.47
N ASN A 109 10.52 3.52 18.81
CA ASN A 109 11.48 4.23 17.96
C ASN A 109 12.64 3.32 17.51
N SER A 110 12.41 2.01 17.39
CA SER A 110 13.43 1.02 17.04
C SER A 110 13.34 0.55 15.59
N ALA A 111 14.43 -0.02 15.07
CA ALA A 111 14.50 -0.64 13.75
C ALA A 111 14.95 -2.11 13.83
N TRP A 112 14.28 -2.96 13.06
CA TRP A 112 14.64 -4.37 12.89
C TRP A 112 15.66 -4.55 11.77
N LEU A 113 16.88 -4.99 12.09
CA LEU A 113 17.98 -5.16 11.12
C LEU A 113 18.21 -6.64 10.74
N GLY A 114 17.21 -7.50 10.95
CA GLY A 114 17.26 -8.92 10.65
C GLY A 114 17.82 -9.76 11.79
N ASN A 115 19.05 -9.47 12.23
CA ASN A 115 19.74 -10.19 13.32
C ASN A 115 19.83 -9.40 14.63
N VAL A 116 19.61 -8.09 14.59
CA VAL A 116 19.67 -7.20 15.76
C VAL A 116 18.54 -6.18 15.71
N ILE A 117 18.12 -5.71 16.88
CA ILE A 117 17.21 -4.56 17.03
C ILE A 117 18.07 -3.34 17.39
N ARG A 118 17.92 -2.24 16.65
CA ARG A 118 18.54 -0.95 16.96
C ARG A 118 17.49 -0.04 17.60
N GLN A 119 17.79 0.48 18.79
CA GLN A 119 17.02 1.56 19.44
C GLN A 119 17.56 2.94 19.04
#